data_AF-A0A950FAT6-F1
#
_entry.id   AF-A0A950FAT6-F1
#
_cell.length_a   1.000
_cell.length_b   1.000
_cell.length_c   1.000
_cell.angle_alpha   90.00
_cell.angle_beta   90.00
_cell.angle_gamma   90.00
#
_symmetry.space_group_name_H-M   'P 1'
#
loop_
_entity.id
_entity.type
_entity.pdbx_description
1 polymer ?
#
loop_
_entity_poly.entity_id
_entity_poly.type
_entity_poly.pdbx_seq_one_letter_code
_entity_poly.pdbx_strand_id
1 'polypeptide(L)' 'MRITIQPQDDARTELGTDRELRRAFKVLHNALIGTRGGGRFADSSAAIVLARDTDASEALNALKQAGIRALLS' A
#
# COMPACT_ATOMS: atom_id res chain seq x y z
N MET A 1 8.72 5.81 -6.98
CA MET A 1 7.69 4.85 -7.39
C MET A 1 6.53 4.91 -6.41
N ARG A 2 5.30 5.08 -6.90
CA ARG A 2 4.09 5.13 -6.06
C ARG A 2 3.26 3.87 -6.27
N ILE A 3 2.76 3.31 -5.17
CA ILE A 3 1.81 2.19 -5.17
C ILE A 3 0.49 2.71 -4.62
N THR A 4 -0.58 2.54 -5.37
CA THR A 4 -1.94 2.85 -4.95
C THR A 4 -2.57 1.60 -4.35
N ILE A 5 -3.10 1.71 -3.14
CA ILE A 5 -3.85 0.66 -2.46
C ILE A 5 -5.29 0.71 -2.95
N GLN A 6 -5.83 -0.45 -3.32
CA GLN A 6 -7.20 -0.61 -3.79
C GLN A 6 -8.03 -1.32 -2.73
N PRO A 7 -8.65 -0.58 -1.80
CA PRO A 7 -9.47 -1.19 -0.78
C PRO A 7 -10.58 -2.05 -1.37
N GLN A 8 -10.79 -3.25 -0.81
CA GLN A 8 -12.00 -4.03 -1.06
C GLN A 8 -13.21 -3.21 -0.58
N ASP A 9 -14.41 -3.41 -1.12
CA ASP A 9 -15.56 -2.49 -0.96
C ASP A 9 -15.86 -2.09 0.51
N ASP A 10 -15.60 -2.97 1.49
CA ASP A 10 -15.75 -2.70 2.93
C ASP A 10 -14.72 -1.71 3.51
N ALA A 11 -13.59 -1.52 2.83
CA ALA A 11 -12.49 -0.66 3.22
C ALA A 11 -12.55 0.75 2.59
N ARG A 12 -13.59 1.08 1.81
CA ARG A 12 -13.83 2.46 1.30
C ARG A 12 -14.27 3.45 2.38
N THR A 13 -14.50 2.96 3.60
CA THR A 13 -14.62 3.83 4.78
C THR A 13 -13.23 4.35 5.16
N GLU A 14 -13.16 5.55 5.72
CA GLU A 14 -11.91 6.15 6.21
C GLU A 14 -11.11 5.20 7.10
N LEU A 15 -11.81 4.57 8.05
CA LEU A 15 -11.23 3.61 9.00
C LEU A 15 -10.72 2.34 8.31
N GLY A 16 -11.43 1.88 7.28
CA GLY A 16 -11.04 0.72 6.47
C GLY A 16 -9.78 1.00 5.67
N THR A 17 -9.72 2.17 5.02
CA THR A 17 -8.56 2.61 4.25
C THR A 17 -7.33 2.78 5.15
N ASP A 18 -7.47 3.39 6.33
CA ASP A 18 -6.37 3.55 7.29
C ASP A 18 -5.90 2.20 7.84
N ARG A 19 -6.81 1.23 8.03
CA ARG A 19 -6.46 -0.14 8.42
C ARG A 19 -5.64 -0.82 7.33
N GLU A 20 -6.07 -0.70 6.08
CA GLU A 20 -5.40 -1.34 4.95
C GLU A 20 -4.04 -0.72 4.66
N LEU A 21 -3.92 0.61 4.77
CA LEU A 21 -2.66 1.34 4.66
C LEU A 21 -1.66 0.90 5.74
N ARG A 22 -2.09 0.80 7.01
CA ARG A 22 -1.24 0.28 8.10
C ARG A 22 -0.79 -1.15 7.84
N ARG A 23 -1.69 -2.00 7.33
CA ARG A 23 -1.39 -3.38 6.98
C ARG A 23 -0.37 -3.45 5.84
N ALA A 24 -0.51 -2.60 4.82
CA ALA A 24 0.43 -2.50 3.71
C ALA A 24 1.83 -2.08 4.17
N PHE A 25 1.94 -1.07 5.05
CA PHE A 25 3.23 -0.70 5.64
C PHE A 25 3.89 -1.85 6.40
N LYS A 26 3.12 -2.60 7.20
CA LYS A 26 3.64 -3.76 7.93
C LYS A 26 4.16 -4.85 6.98
N VAL A 27 3.45 -5.12 5.90
CA VAL A 27 3.84 -6.10 4.88
C VAL A 27 5.16 -5.69 4.21
N LEU A 28 5.25 -4.43 3.77
CA LEU A 28 6.47 -3.91 3.12
C LEU A 28 7.66 -3.91 4.08
N HIS A 29 7.45 -3.54 5.34
CA HIS A 29 8.49 -3.60 6.37
C HIS A 29 8.99 -5.03 6.60
N ASN A 30 8.08 -6.01 6.71
CA ASN A 30 8.45 -7.41 6.88
C ASN A 30 9.18 -8.00 5.66
N ALA A 31 8.93 -7.45 4.47
CA ALA A 31 9.64 -7.77 3.24
C ALA A 31 10.95 -6.99 3.06
N LEU A 32 11.37 -6.21 4.07
CA LEU A 32 12.57 -5.34 4.02
C LEU A 32 12.54 -4.28 2.90
N ILE A 33 11.33 -3.85 2.50
CA ILE A 33 11.12 -2.83 1.48
C ILE A 33 10.98 -1.46 2.13
N GLY A 34 11.91 -0.57 1.79
CA GLY A 34 11.92 0.81 2.29
C GLY A 34 10.79 1.66 1.68
N THR A 35 10.19 2.53 2.49
CA THR A 35 9.18 3.51 2.05
C THR A 35 9.61 4.92 2.43
N ARG A 36 9.23 5.92 1.62
CA ARG A 36 9.39 7.36 1.96
C ARG A 36 8.21 7.90 2.75
N GLY A 37 7.13 7.12 2.83
CA GLY A 37 5.88 7.49 3.46
C GLY A 37 4.69 7.06 2.62
N GLY A 38 3.51 7.51 3.03
CA GLY A 38 2.24 7.16 2.41
C GLY A 38 1.09 7.67 3.27
N GLY A 39 -0.09 7.73 2.67
CA GLY A 39 -1.23 8.39 3.27
C GLY A 39 -2.53 8.09 2.56
N ARG A 40 -3.61 8.47 3.21
CA ARG A 40 -4.96 8.49 2.66
C ARG A 40 -5.26 9.88 2.10
N PHE A 41 -6.00 9.93 1.01
CA PHE A 41 -6.49 11.15 0.39
C PHE A 41 -7.94 11.42 0.79
N ALA A 42 -8.44 12.63 0.47
CA ALA A 42 -9.80 13.06 0.81
C ALA A 42 -10.91 12.21 0.15
N ASP A 43 -10.59 11.50 -0.93
CA ASP A 43 -11.48 10.58 -1.63
C ASP A 43 -11.42 9.14 -1.08
N SER A 44 -10.80 8.93 0.09
CA SER A 44 -10.52 7.62 0.69
C SER A 44 -9.65 6.71 -0.16
N SER A 45 -8.98 7.21 -1.20
CA SER A 45 -7.87 6.47 -1.82
C SER A 45 -6.64 6.51 -0.90
N ALA A 46 -5.73 5.55 -1.08
CA ALA A 46 -4.49 5.53 -0.32
C ALA A 46 -3.30 5.14 -1.20
N ALA A 47 -2.13 5.71 -0.89
CA ALA A 47 -0.91 5.39 -1.60
C ALA A 47 0.31 5.32 -0.69
N ILE A 48 1.31 4.54 -1.11
CA ILE A 48 2.62 4.41 -0.48
C ILE A 48 3.67 4.79 -1.52
N VAL A 49 4.68 5.55 -1.10
CA VAL A 49 5.84 5.90 -1.91
C VAL A 49 7.02 5.02 -1.47
N LEU A 50 7.58 4.26 -2.40
CA LEU A 50 8.74 3.42 -2.14
C LEU A 50 10.01 4.27 -2.05
N ALA A 51 10.98 3.83 -1.24
CA ALA A 51 12.29 4.46 -1.13
C ALA A 51 13.10 4.35 -2.44
N ARG A 52 12.97 3.20 -3.12
CA ARG A 52 13.65 2.84 -4.36
C ARG A 52 12.64 2.34 -5.39
N ASP A 53 12.85 2.72 -6.64
CA ASP A 53 11.95 2.33 -7.74
C ASP A 53 12.14 0.87 -8.16
N THR A 54 13.34 0.32 -7.92
CA THR A 54 13.68 -1.08 -8.19
C THR A 54 12.86 -2.08 -7.37
N ASP A 55 12.33 -1.64 -6.22
CA ASP A 55 11.61 -2.51 -5.28
C ASP A 55 10.12 -2.66 -5.68
N ALA A 56 9.68 -2.01 -6.76
CA ALA A 56 8.30 -1.96 -7.21
C ALA A 56 7.65 -3.34 -7.38
N SER A 57 8.32 -4.23 -8.11
CA SER A 57 7.79 -5.57 -8.41
C SER A 57 7.72 -6.44 -7.15
N GLU A 58 8.74 -6.35 -6.30
CA GLU A 58 8.79 -7.08 -5.03
C GLU A 58 7.69 -6.59 -4.07
N ALA A 59 7.50 -5.27 -3.99
CA ALA A 59 6.47 -4.64 -3.19
C ALA A 59 5.07 -5.08 -3.62
N LEU A 60 4.78 -5.07 -4.93
CA LEU A 60 3.50 -5.56 -5.45
C LEU A 60 3.27 -7.04 -5.11
N ASN A 61 4.30 -7.88 -5.25
CA ASN A 61 4.19 -9.30 -4.93
C ASN A 61 3.94 -9.54 -3.44
N ALA A 62 4.65 -8.83 -2.55
CA ALA A 62 4.44 -8.92 -1.11
C ALA A 62 3.01 -8.49 -0.72
N LEU A 63 2.52 -7.38 -1.27
CA LEU A 63 1.16 -6.91 -1.02
C LEU A 63 0.11 -7.91 -1.53
N LYS A 64 0.30 -8.45 -2.74
CA LYS A 64 -0.58 -9.48 -3.32
C LYS A 64 -0.62 -10.75 -2.47
N GLN A 65 0.53 -11.24 -2.01
CA GLN A 65 0.62 -12.42 -1.12
C GLN A 65 -0.08 -12.17 0.22
N ALA A 66 -0.05 -10.93 0.72
CA ALA A 66 -0.83 -10.53 1.88
C ALA A 66 -2.32 -10.31 1.56
N GLY A 67 -2.79 -10.47 0.32
CA GLY A 67 -4.17 -10.21 -0.06
C GLY A 67 -4.55 -8.73 -0.08
N ILE A 68 -3.57 -7.81 -0.14
CA ILE A 68 -3.79 -6.38 -0.34
C ILE A 68 -3.77 -6.13 -1.85
N ARG A 69 -4.86 -5.57 -2.38
CA ARG A 69 -4.89 -5.18 -3.79
C ARG A 69 -4.16 -3.86 -3.94
N ALA A 70 -3.20 -3.82 -4.85
CA ALA A 70 -2.38 -2.65 -5.08
C ALA A 70 -1.91 -2.59 -6.53
N LEU A 71 -1.70 -1.38 -7.03
CA LEU A 71 -1.25 -1.11 -8.39
C LEU A 71 -0.11 -0.10 -8.37
N LEU A 72 0.82 -0.21 -9.32
CA LEU A 72 1.81 0.84 -9.57
C LEU A 72 1.12 2.04 -10.21
N SER A 73 1.59 3.24 -9.89
CA SER A 73 1.10 4.52 -10.42
C SER A 73 2.21 5.55 -10.55
#